data_AF-A0A0D6QI66-F1
#
_entry.id   AF-A0A0D6QI66-F1
#
_cell.length_a   1.000
_cell.length_b   1.000
_cell.length_c   1.000
_cell.angle_alpha   90.00
_cell.angle_beta   90.00
_cell.angle_gamma   90.00
#
_symmetry.space_group_name_H-M   'P 1'
#
loop_
_entity.id
_entity.type
_entity.pdbx_description
1 polymer ?
#
loop_
_entity_poly.entity_id
_entity_poly.type
_entity_poly.pdbx_seq_one_letter_code
_entity_poly.pdbx_strand_id
1 'polypeptide(L)'
;MERRNRARDLIVLALAELDGELSTNQHRLCPEQLGTCRSRLQGYLSALDGDALPPKRERAEDLGRLILDSWPYDVPLGQVILRAERAWRNA
;
A
#
# COMPACT_ATOMS: atom_id res chain seq x y z
N MET A 1 20.14 -3.91 2.27
CA MET A 1 19.60 -2.91 3.23
C MET A 1 18.80 -1.81 2.53
N GLU A 2 19.36 -1.10 1.54
CA GLU A 2 18.68 0.04 0.90
C GLU A 2 17.28 -0.25 0.31
N ARG A 3 17.08 -1.43 -0.31
CA ARG A 3 15.78 -1.77 -0.93
C ARG A 3 14.65 -1.97 0.09
N ARG A 4 14.94 -2.64 1.23
CA ARG A 4 13.97 -2.82 2.32
C ARG A 4 13.63 -1.50 2.99
N ASN A 5 14.63 -0.66 3.28
CA ASN A 5 14.41 0.66 3.87
C ASN A 5 13.55 1.53 2.94
N ARG A 6 13.87 1.55 1.64
CA ARG A 6 13.06 2.26 0.65
C ARG A 6 11.62 1.73 0.56
N ALA A 7 11.42 0.42 0.62
CA ALA A 7 10.08 -0.16 0.65
C ALA A 7 9.32 0.25 1.92
N ARG A 8 10.00 0.26 3.06
CA ARG A 8 9.45 0.72 4.34
C ARG A 8 8.99 2.17 4.25
N ASP A 9 9.85 3.08 3.80
CA ASP A 9 9.51 4.50 3.63
C ASP A 9 8.29 4.69 2.73
N LEU A 10 8.21 3.96 1.61
CA LEU A 10 7.07 4.05 0.70
C LEU A 10 5.78 3.51 1.30
N ILE A 11 5.84 2.43 2.08
CA ILE A 11 4.68 1.89 2.80
C ILE A 11 4.21 2.86 3.89
N VAL A 12 5.12 3.44 4.66
CA VAL A 12 4.81 4.43 5.69
C VAL A 12 4.16 5.67 5.06
N LEU A 13 4.69 6.15 3.94
CA LEU A 13 4.09 7.24 3.18
C LEU A 13 2.67 6.88 2.72
N ALA A 14 2.47 5.69 2.13
CA ALA A 14 1.16 5.25 1.68
C ALA A 14 0.13 5.16 2.81
N LEU A 15 0.55 4.72 4.01
CA LEU A 15 -0.29 4.68 5.20
C LEU A 15 -0.67 6.09 5.68
N ALA A 16 0.27 7.03 5.68
CA ALA A 16 0.00 8.42 6.06
C ALA A 16 -1.01 9.09 5.12
N GLU A 17 -0.85 8.89 3.81
CA GLU A 17 -1.77 9.42 2.80
C GLU A 17 -3.16 8.77 2.90
N LEU A 18 -3.23 7.46 3.20
CA LEU A 18 -4.49 6.75 3.48
C LEU A 18 -5.21 7.29 4.72
N ASP A 19 -4.49 7.52 5.81
CA ASP A 19 -5.04 8.10 7.03
C ASP A 19 -5.50 9.55 6.80
N GLY A 20 -4.80 10.30 5.95
CA GLY A 20 -5.21 11.62 5.48
C GLY A 20 -6.55 11.56 4.75
N GLU A 21 -6.69 10.68 3.75
CA GLU A 21 -7.95 10.52 2.98
C GLU A 21 -9.11 9.98 3.82
N LEU A 22 -8.84 9.10 4.78
CA LEU A 22 -9.86 8.65 5.75
C LEU A 22 -10.31 9.79 6.67
N SER A 23 -9.42 10.72 7.01
CA SER A 23 -9.70 11.85 7.89
C SER A 23 -10.41 13.02 7.20
N THR A 24 -10.13 13.25 5.91
CA THR A 24 -10.76 14.34 5.13
C THR A 24 -12.22 14.07 4.81
N ASN A 25 -12.69 12.82 4.93
CA ASN A 25 -14.08 12.40 4.74
C ASN A 25 -14.69 12.92 3.43
N GLN A 26 -13.87 13.11 2.39
CA GLN A 26 -14.30 13.66 1.10
C GLN A 26 -15.06 12.64 0.23
N HIS A 27 -15.27 11.40 0.73
CA HIS A 27 -16.01 10.31 0.08
C HIS A 27 -15.62 10.02 -1.38
N ARG A 28 -14.43 10.43 -1.83
CA ARG A 28 -13.94 10.15 -3.18
C ARG A 28 -13.65 8.67 -3.41
N LEU A 29 -13.40 7.94 -2.32
CA LEU A 29 -13.03 6.54 -2.30
C LEU A 29 -13.85 5.78 -1.26
N CYS A 30 -14.14 4.51 -1.52
CA CYS A 30 -14.89 3.67 -0.59
C CYS A 30 -14.07 3.42 0.69
N PRO A 31 -14.60 3.73 1.89
CA PRO A 31 -13.87 3.56 3.14
C PRO A 31 -13.49 2.11 3.43
N GLU A 32 -14.29 1.14 2.98
CA GLU A 32 -13.95 -0.30 3.08
C GLU A 32 -12.70 -0.65 2.26
N GLN A 33 -12.54 -0.04 1.09
CA GLN A 33 -11.36 -0.23 0.24
C GLN A 33 -10.14 0.44 0.87
N LEU A 34 -10.29 1.64 1.43
CA LEU A 34 -9.23 2.31 2.18
C LEU A 34 -8.78 1.47 3.39
N GLY A 35 -9.72 0.90 4.14
CA GLY A 35 -9.44 0.00 5.26
C GLY A 35 -8.73 -1.30 4.83
N THR A 36 -9.10 -1.85 3.67
CA THR A 36 -8.43 -3.01 3.07
C THR A 36 -7.00 -2.68 2.67
N CYS A 37 -6.79 -1.55 1.99
CA CYS A 37 -5.46 -1.05 1.62
C CYS A 37 -4.57 -0.86 2.84
N ARG A 38 -5.10 -0.19 3.88
CA ARG A 38 -4.40 0.03 5.16
C ARG A 38 -3.96 -1.28 5.79
N SER A 39 -4.88 -2.24 5.94
CA SER A 39 -4.59 -3.53 6.59
C SER A 39 -3.50 -4.31 5.84
N ARG A 40 -3.54 -4.31 4.50
CA ARG A 40 -2.53 -4.96 3.67
C ARG A 40 -1.17 -4.28 3.77
N LEU A 41 -1.11 -2.95 3.70
CA LEU A 41 0.13 -2.19 3.87
C LEU A 41 0.77 -2.40 5.25
N GLN A 42 -0.04 -2.47 6.32
CA GLN A 42 0.43 -2.83 7.66
C GLN A 42 1.00 -4.25 7.71
N GLY A 43 0.39 -5.20 6.99
CA GLY A 43 0.93 -6.55 6.81
C GLY A 43 2.29 -6.54 6.09
N TYR A 44 2.42 -5.75 5.03
CA TYR A 44 3.69 -5.59 4.30
C TYR A 44 4.80 -5.00 5.18
N LEU A 45 4.47 -3.99 5.98
CA LEU A 45 5.38 -3.38 6.94
C LEU A 45 5.85 -4.38 8.00
N SER A 46 4.91 -5.10 8.61
CA SER A 46 5.23 -6.14 9.60
C SER A 46 6.12 -7.24 9.02
N ALA A 47 5.87 -7.65 7.76
CA ALA A 47 6.69 -8.65 7.08
C ALA A 47 8.12 -8.14 6.77
N LEU A 48 8.27 -6.83 6.49
CA LEU A 48 9.59 -6.21 6.31
C LEU A 48 10.37 -6.11 7.62
N ASP A 49 9.70 -5.73 8.71
CA ASP A 49 10.32 -5.58 10.03
C ASP A 49 10.64 -6.94 10.68
N GLY A 50 9.85 -7.99 10.42
CA GLY A 50 10.03 -9.32 11.01
C GLY A 50 11.00 -10.27 10.28
N ASP A 51 11.69 -9.82 9.22
CA ASP A 51 12.47 -10.65 8.27
C ASP A 51 11.71 -11.84 7.65
N ALA A 52 10.42 -11.98 7.92
CA ALA A 52 9.53 -13.02 7.43
C ALA A 52 8.89 -12.62 6.09
N LEU A 53 9.69 -12.07 5.18
CA LEU A 53 9.21 -11.72 3.84
C LEU A 53 8.83 -13.02 3.11
N PRO A 54 7.56 -13.20 2.70
CA PRO A 54 7.18 -14.35 1.91
C PRO A 54 8.00 -14.37 0.60
N PRO A 55 8.25 -15.56 0.03
CA PRO A 55 9.01 -15.67 -1.20
C PRO A 55 8.29 -14.91 -2.32
N LYS A 56 9.05 -14.34 -3.26
CA LYS A 56 8.54 -13.42 -4.31
C LYS A 56 7.32 -13.93 -5.08
N ARG A 57 7.16 -15.25 -5.19
CA ARG A 57 6.05 -15.93 -5.86
C ARG A 57 4.72 -15.85 -5.08
N GLU A 58 4.78 -15.68 -3.77
CA GLU A 58 3.63 -15.57 -2.86
C GLU A 58 3.31 -14.10 -2.50
N ARG A 59 4.12 -13.15 -2.98
CA ARG A 59 3.89 -11.71 -2.86
C ARG A 59 2.78 -11.30 -3.86
N ALA A 60 1.53 -11.35 -3.41
CA ALA A 60 0.36 -11.05 -4.24
C ALA A 60 0.30 -9.57 -4.69
N GLU A 61 -0.29 -9.32 -5.86
CA GLU A 61 -0.59 -7.98 -6.44
C GLU A 61 -2.07 -7.63 -6.26
N ASP A 62 -2.57 -7.79 -5.03
CA ASP A 62 -3.99 -7.59 -4.76
C ASP A 62 -4.35 -6.10 -4.70
N LEU A 63 -3.44 -5.24 -4.20
CA LEU A 63 -3.74 -3.81 -4.05
C LEU A 63 -3.78 -3.10 -5.39
N GLY A 64 -2.84 -3.40 -6.29
CA GLY A 64 -2.84 -2.79 -7.60
C GLY A 64 -4.08 -3.14 -8.41
N ARG A 65 -4.58 -4.38 -8.31
CA ARG A 65 -5.84 -4.76 -8.95
C ARG A 65 -7.03 -4.00 -8.36
N LEU A 66 -7.12 -3.92 -7.03
CA LEU A 66 -8.19 -3.21 -6.34
C LEU A 66 -8.22 -1.71 -6.69
N ILE A 67 -7.06 -1.07 -6.79
CA ILE A 67 -6.96 0.35 -7.15
C ILE A 67 -7.33 0.57 -8.62
N LEU A 68 -6.78 -0.22 -9.55
CA LEU A 68 -7.04 -0.04 -10.97
C LEU A 68 -8.50 -0.32 -11.35
N ASP A 69 -9.16 -1.21 -10.63
CA ASP A 69 -10.55 -1.59 -10.89
C ASP A 69 -11.55 -0.58 -10.30
N SER A 70 -11.24 0.00 -9.14
CA SER A 70 -12.22 0.78 -8.37
C SER A 70 -11.92 2.26 -8.18
N TRP A 71 -10.68 2.72 -8.35
CA TRP A 71 -10.31 4.09 -8.00
C TRP A 71 -10.26 5.00 -9.23
N PRO A 72 -10.68 6.27 -9.10
CA PRO A 72 -10.51 7.24 -10.18
C PRO A 72 -9.03 7.48 -10.49
N TYR A 73 -8.71 7.64 -11.77
CA TYR A 73 -7.33 7.85 -12.23
C TYR A 73 -6.68 9.12 -11.64
N ASP A 74 -7.48 10.14 -11.36
CA ASP A 74 -7.05 11.41 -10.76
C ASP A 74 -6.75 11.33 -9.25
N VAL A 75 -6.88 10.16 -8.61
CA VAL A 75 -6.55 10.01 -7.20
C VAL A 75 -5.05 9.70 -7.04
N PRO A 76 -4.23 10.65 -6.52
CA PRO A 76 -2.80 10.45 -6.36
C PRO A 76 -2.47 9.30 -5.40
N LEU A 77 -3.35 9.05 -4.42
CA LEU A 77 -3.20 7.97 -3.43
C LEU A 77 -3.03 6.60 -4.11
N GLY A 78 -3.73 6.34 -5.20
CA GLY A 78 -3.62 5.07 -5.93
C GLY A 78 -2.20 4.82 -6.42
N GLN A 79 -1.52 5.86 -6.95
CA GLN A 79 -0.14 5.75 -7.40
C GLN A 79 0.83 5.54 -6.23
N VAL A 80 0.58 6.15 -5.07
CA VAL A 80 1.42 5.99 -3.88
C VAL A 80 1.36 4.54 -3.39
N ILE A 81 0.17 3.96 -3.28
CA ILE A 81 -0.01 2.57 -2.84
C ILE A 81 0.62 1.58 -3.83
N LEU A 82 0.42 1.79 -5.14
CA LEU A 82 1.04 0.97 -6.18
C LEU A 82 2.57 1.00 -6.12
N ARG A 83 3.16 2.17 -5.88
CA ARG A 83 4.62 2.31 -5.70
C ARG A 83 5.10 1.57 -4.45
N ALA A 84 4.35 1.63 -3.35
CA ALA A 84 4.67 0.92 -2.12
C ALA A 84 4.63 -0.61 -2.31
N GLU A 85 3.57 -1.14 -2.93
CA GLU A 85 3.44 -2.58 -3.22
C GLU A 85 4.57 -3.07 -4.13
N ARG A 86 4.89 -2.31 -5.19
CA ARG A 86 6.00 -2.65 -6.10
C ARG A 86 7.34 -2.64 -5.37
N ALA A 87 7.57 -1.67 -4.48
CA ALA A 87 8.80 -1.62 -3.69
C ALA A 87 8.91 -2.81 -2.74
N TRP A 88 7.84 -3.17 -2.03
CA TRP A 88 7.78 -4.35 -1.16
C TRP A 88 8.06 -5.65 -1.91
N ARG A 89 7.49 -5.81 -3.12
CA ARG A 89 7.74 -6.98 -3.96
C ARG A 89 9.21 -7.10 -4.40
N ASN A 90 9.91 -5.97 -4.53
CA ASN A 90 11.31 -5.91 -4.93
C ASN A 90 12.30 -5.81 -3.76
N ALA A 91 11.80 -5.74 -2.52
CA ALA A 91 12.58 -5.66 -1.29
C ALA A 91 13.23 -7.00 -0.89
#